data_AF-A0A537WS04-F1
#
_entry.id   AF-A0A537WS04-F1
#
_cell.length_a   1.000
_cell.length_b   1.000
_cell.length_c   1.000
_cell.angle_alpha   90.00
_cell.angle_beta   90.00
_cell.angle_gamma   90.00
#
_symmetry.space_group_name_H-M   'P 1'
#
loop_
_entity.id
_entity.type
_entity.pdbx_description
1 polymer ?
#
loop_
_entity_poly.entity_id
_entity_poly.type
_entity_poly.pdbx_seq_one_letter_code
_entity_poly.pdbx_strand_id
1 'polypeptide(L)'
;MSQPFALSLAASRNGELYLAAADGDNNRLVALRSNDGGKTFDRPRILADFVAPYEEACEGAFLPPQPRYCIAPSVRAVVDNANDLDVTWSDVEANQSDGVRFVRLSPALGVLTPPHRLGPPDRDVSDQFDPSLAVDASDGTLWACYMDTFGDPYRHEAWPTCTASRNGGRTWAVPVRVADRASDETQTAAQLRGYGSTALVAANGVAHLMWTDTRNLVEMSEEIYVSSVPEGSLLRGPRSG
;
A
#
# COMPACT_ATOMS: atom_id res chain seq x y z
N MET A 1 6.92 -14.71 21.69
CA MET A 1 7.03 -15.21 20.30
C MET A 1 6.25 -14.16 19.54
N SER A 2 6.93 -13.28 18.80
CA SER A 2 6.28 -12.14 18.13
C SER A 2 5.06 -12.63 17.35
N GLN A 3 3.89 -12.02 17.55
CA GLN A 3 2.75 -12.21 16.67
C GLN A 3 2.86 -11.24 15.49
N PRO A 4 3.33 -11.69 14.31
CA PRO A 4 3.18 -10.90 13.12
C PRO A 4 1.72 -10.91 12.67
N PHE A 5 1.18 -9.75 12.31
CA PHE A 5 -0.19 -9.65 11.79
C PHE A 5 -0.23 -9.25 10.29
N ALA A 6 0.90 -8.83 9.73
CA ALA A 6 1.07 -8.63 8.29
C ALA A 6 2.48 -9.02 7.84
N LEU A 7 2.59 -9.65 6.66
CA LEU A 7 3.84 -10.20 6.12
C LEU A 7 3.89 -9.98 4.60
N SER A 8 5.05 -9.58 4.10
CA SER A 8 5.36 -9.60 2.67
C SER A 8 6.76 -10.15 2.42
N LEU A 9 6.86 -11.09 1.50
CA LEU A 9 8.11 -11.65 1.02
C LEU A 9 8.48 -10.99 -0.32
N ALA A 10 9.76 -10.64 -0.47
CA ALA A 10 10.36 -10.25 -1.74
C ALA A 10 11.62 -11.07 -1.99
N ALA A 11 11.88 -11.39 -3.25
CA ALA A 11 13.06 -12.14 -3.66
C ALA A 11 13.86 -11.30 -4.65
N SER A 12 15.17 -11.21 -4.44
CA SER A 12 16.09 -10.65 -5.43
C SER A 12 16.41 -11.69 -6.51
N ARG A 13 17.04 -11.24 -7.60
CA ARG A 13 17.44 -12.11 -8.71
C ARG A 13 18.53 -13.12 -8.34
N ASN A 14 19.29 -12.88 -7.28
CA ASN A 14 20.37 -13.77 -6.81
C ASN A 14 19.87 -14.82 -5.80
N GLY A 15 18.58 -14.83 -5.47
CA GLY A 15 17.98 -15.79 -4.52
C GLY A 15 18.02 -15.35 -3.05
N GLU A 16 18.47 -14.12 -2.75
CA GLU A 16 18.27 -13.53 -1.43
C GLU A 16 16.79 -13.22 -1.21
N LEU A 17 16.33 -13.47 0.01
CA LEU A 17 14.95 -13.23 0.42
C LEU A 17 14.90 -12.09 1.43
N TYR A 18 13.88 -11.26 1.30
CA TYR A 18 13.57 -10.17 2.19
C TYR A 18 12.16 -10.34 2.73
N LEU A 19 12.03 -10.30 4.05
CA LEU A 19 10.74 -10.31 4.73
C LEU A 19 10.49 -8.92 5.31
N ALA A 20 9.38 -8.29 4.93
CA ALA A 20 8.84 -7.14 5.66
C ALA A 20 7.66 -7.63 6.50
N ALA A 21 7.60 -7.23 7.77
CA ALA A 21 6.62 -7.73 8.72
C ALA A 21 6.15 -6.62 9.66
N ALA A 22 4.85 -6.62 9.95
CA ALA A 22 4.28 -5.87 11.06
C ALA A 22 4.35 -6.73 12.33
N ASP A 23 5.22 -6.37 13.26
CA ASP A 23 5.46 -7.03 14.55
C ASP A 23 4.50 -6.46 15.59
N GLY A 24 3.41 -7.19 15.87
CA GLY A 24 2.36 -6.79 16.80
C GLY A 24 2.82 -6.66 18.24
N ASP A 25 3.68 -7.57 18.71
CA ASP A 25 4.18 -7.57 20.09
C ASP A 25 4.94 -6.28 20.44
N ASN A 26 5.63 -5.68 19.45
CA ASN A 26 6.44 -4.48 19.63
C ASN A 26 5.88 -3.24 18.94
N ASN A 27 4.73 -3.36 18.27
CA ASN A 27 4.11 -2.33 17.46
C ASN A 27 5.06 -1.70 16.42
N ARG A 28 5.75 -2.54 15.63
CA ARG A 28 6.81 -2.09 14.72
C ARG A 28 6.72 -2.69 13.33
N LEU A 29 7.13 -1.91 12.33
CA LEU A 29 7.48 -2.44 11.02
C LEU A 29 8.95 -2.86 11.03
N VAL A 30 9.22 -4.10 10.63
CA VAL A 30 10.57 -4.66 10.55
C VAL A 30 10.88 -5.26 9.18
N ALA A 31 12.16 -5.26 8.81
CA ALA A 31 12.69 -6.03 7.68
C ALA A 31 13.72 -7.06 8.16
N LEU A 32 13.70 -8.23 7.53
CA LEU A 32 14.68 -9.30 7.72
C LEU A 32 15.21 -9.74 6.36
N ARG A 33 16.45 -10.24 6.34
CA ARG A 33 17.12 -10.74 5.14
C ARG A 33 17.54 -12.19 5.35
N SER A 34 17.46 -12.98 4.29
CA SER A 34 17.98 -14.34 4.23
C SER A 34 18.84 -14.51 2.99
N ASN A 35 20.01 -15.13 3.17
CA ASN A 35 20.96 -15.45 2.09
C ASN A 35 21.06 -16.95 1.83
N ASP A 36 20.18 -17.75 2.45
CA ASP A 36 20.22 -19.22 2.42
C ASP A 36 18.89 -19.84 1.96
N GLY A 37 18.08 -19.06 1.23
CA GLY A 37 16.79 -19.49 0.70
C GLY A 37 15.70 -19.57 1.78
N GLY A 38 15.81 -18.76 2.83
CA GLY A 38 14.80 -18.67 3.90
C GLY A 38 14.97 -19.69 5.02
N LYS A 39 16.09 -20.42 5.10
CA LYS A 39 16.36 -21.33 6.21
C LYS A 39 16.65 -20.55 7.48
N THR A 40 17.36 -19.44 7.36
CA THR A 40 17.63 -18.51 8.45
C THR A 40 17.44 -17.07 7.99
N PHE A 41 17.10 -16.21 8.95
CA PHE A 41 16.98 -14.77 8.74
C PHE A 41 17.92 -14.04 9.71
N ASP A 42 18.53 -12.97 9.20
CA ASP A 42 19.35 -12.05 9.98
C ASP A 42 18.50 -11.35 11.07
N ARG A 43 19.18 -10.62 11.97
CA ARG A 43 18.48 -9.82 12.99
C ARG A 43 17.53 -8.80 12.33
N PRO A 44 16.31 -8.61 12.88
CA PRO A 44 15.38 -7.63 12.34
C PRO A 44 15.96 -6.22 12.33
N ARG A 45 15.78 -5.54 11.20
CA ARG A 45 15.96 -4.09 11.06
C ARG A 45 14.62 -3.43 11.36
N ILE A 46 14.58 -2.57 12.37
CA ILE A 46 13.40 -1.73 12.63
C ILE A 46 13.33 -0.64 11.54
N LEU A 47 12.17 -0.53 10.90
CA LEU A 47 11.90 0.45 9.85
C LEU A 47 11.09 1.62 10.39
N ALA A 48 10.06 1.34 11.19
CA ALA A 48 9.19 2.33 11.81
C ALA A 48 8.52 1.75 13.06
N ASP A 49 8.10 2.63 13.97
CA ASP A 49 7.11 2.31 14.99
C ASP A 49 5.73 2.68 14.43
N PHE A 50 4.72 1.83 14.63
CA PHE A 50 3.34 2.13 14.24
C PHE A 50 2.73 3.15 15.20
N VAL A 51 1.87 4.01 14.68
CA VAL A 51 1.07 4.95 15.48
C VAL A 51 -0.10 4.23 16.12
N ALA A 52 -0.82 3.43 15.34
CA ALA A 52 -1.90 2.58 15.87
C ALA A 52 -1.32 1.37 16.59
N PRO A 53 -1.76 1.04 17.82
CA PRO A 53 -1.38 -0.21 18.47
C PRO A 53 -2.06 -1.39 17.78
N TYR A 54 -1.39 -2.54 17.76
CA TYR A 54 -2.04 -3.80 17.45
C TYR A 54 -3.07 -4.17 18.54
N GLU A 55 -4.32 -4.40 18.15
CA GLU A 55 -5.37 -4.92 19.03
C GLU A 55 -5.99 -6.18 18.42
N GLU A 56 -6.05 -7.29 19.16
CA GLU A 56 -6.60 -8.57 18.65
C GLU A 56 -8.08 -8.47 18.24
N ALA A 57 -8.83 -7.54 18.85
CA ALA A 57 -10.22 -7.27 18.50
C ALA A 57 -10.38 -6.37 17.25
N CYS A 58 -9.33 -5.65 16.89
CA CYS A 58 -9.25 -4.62 15.86
C CYS A 58 -7.82 -4.60 15.32
N GLU A 59 -7.49 -5.58 14.48
CA GLU A 59 -6.17 -5.63 13.85
C GLU A 59 -6.09 -4.45 12.88
N GLY A 60 -5.75 -3.24 13.33
CA GLY A 60 -5.55 -2.06 12.48
C GLY A 60 -6.43 -0.84 12.70
N ALA A 61 -6.61 -0.04 11.66
CA ALA A 61 -7.29 1.25 11.73
C ALA A 61 -8.81 1.10 11.55
N PHE A 62 -9.59 1.84 12.34
CA PHE A 62 -11.02 2.00 12.10
C PHE A 62 -11.23 3.10 11.06
N LEU A 63 -11.78 2.76 9.90
CA LEU A 63 -11.95 3.69 8.80
C LEU A 63 -13.45 3.88 8.49
N PRO A 64 -13.91 5.11 8.22
CA PRO A 64 -15.29 5.37 7.77
C PRO A 64 -15.75 4.56 6.55
N PRO A 65 -14.92 4.23 5.53
CA PRO A 65 -15.38 3.41 4.41
C PRO A 65 -15.66 1.96 4.81
N GLN A 66 -15.09 1.46 5.92
CA GLN A 66 -15.42 0.15 6.49
C GLN A 66 -15.82 0.29 7.97
N PRO A 67 -17.01 0.84 8.28
CA PRO A 67 -17.36 1.28 9.64
C PRO A 67 -17.70 0.13 10.60
N ARG A 68 -17.56 -1.12 10.16
CA ARG A 68 -17.95 -2.32 10.93
C ARG A 68 -16.76 -3.09 11.48
N TYR A 69 -15.60 -3.04 10.83
CA TYR A 69 -14.38 -3.75 11.21
C TYR A 69 -13.15 -2.93 10.86
N CYS A 70 -12.06 -3.19 11.58
CA CYS A 70 -10.79 -2.54 11.31
C CYS A 70 -10.10 -3.15 10.07
N ILE A 71 -9.36 -2.32 9.35
CA ILE A 71 -8.53 -2.75 8.23
C ILE A 71 -7.12 -2.97 8.75
N ALA A 72 -6.63 -4.20 8.60
CA ALA A 72 -5.28 -4.56 9.00
C ALA A 72 -4.24 -3.79 8.18
N PRO A 73 -3.18 -3.25 8.83
CA PRO A 73 -2.09 -2.64 8.12
C PRO A 73 -1.50 -3.62 7.12
N SER A 74 -1.61 -3.31 5.84
CA SER A 74 -1.04 -4.11 4.78
C SER A 74 0.39 -3.67 4.55
N VAL A 75 1.29 -4.65 4.49
CA VAL A 75 2.72 -4.43 4.24
C VAL A 75 3.02 -5.05 2.88
N ARG A 76 3.68 -4.29 2.00
CA ARG A 76 4.11 -4.78 0.69
C ARG A 76 5.58 -4.46 0.46
N ALA A 77 6.33 -5.50 0.11
CA ALA A 77 7.76 -5.42 -0.19
C ALA A 77 8.05 -5.89 -1.62
N VAL A 78 8.95 -5.18 -2.30
CA VAL A 78 9.50 -5.55 -3.61
C VAL A 78 11.01 -5.30 -3.63
N VAL A 79 11.73 -6.02 -4.49
CA VAL A 79 13.15 -5.76 -4.76
C VAL A 79 13.27 -5.09 -6.12
N ASP A 80 13.93 -3.95 -6.19
CA ASP A 80 14.06 -3.18 -7.43
C ASP A 80 15.25 -3.62 -8.30
N ASN A 81 15.44 -2.91 -9.42
CA ASN A 81 16.52 -3.19 -10.37
C ASN A 81 17.93 -2.97 -9.78
N ALA A 82 18.08 -2.22 -8.71
CA ALA A 82 19.34 -2.03 -7.98
C ALA A 82 19.56 -3.11 -6.90
N ASN A 83 18.64 -4.06 -6.75
CA ASN A 83 18.51 -4.99 -5.62
C ASN A 83 18.19 -4.29 -4.28
N ASP A 84 17.73 -3.05 -4.32
CA ASP A 84 17.26 -2.38 -3.11
C ASP A 84 15.89 -2.94 -2.72
N LEU A 85 15.63 -3.01 -1.42
CA LEU A 85 14.34 -3.41 -0.86
C LEU A 85 13.48 -2.15 -0.69
N ASP A 86 12.35 -2.13 -1.40
CA ASP A 86 11.33 -1.09 -1.29
C ASP A 86 10.12 -1.65 -0.55
N VAL A 87 9.66 -0.93 0.48
CA VAL A 87 8.55 -1.35 1.33
C VAL A 87 7.53 -0.22 1.44
N THR A 88 6.26 -0.57 1.25
CA THR A 88 5.12 0.30 1.54
C THR A 88 4.21 -0.33 2.58
N TRP A 89 3.56 0.50 3.38
CA TRP A 89 2.58 0.08 4.38
C TRP A 89 1.57 1.17 4.65
N SER A 90 0.40 0.82 5.20
CA SER A 90 -0.53 1.78 5.78
C SER A 90 -0.32 1.92 7.29
N ASP A 91 -0.48 3.13 7.81
CA ASP A 91 -0.47 3.42 9.24
C ASP A 91 -1.17 4.76 9.52
N VAL A 92 -1.78 4.86 10.70
CA VAL A 92 -2.55 6.04 11.13
C VAL A 92 -1.67 7.30 11.16
N GLU A 93 -2.25 8.38 10.67
CA GLU A 93 -1.66 9.71 10.63
C GLU A 93 -2.06 10.56 11.84
N ALA A 94 -1.37 11.68 12.03
CA ALA A 94 -1.63 12.59 13.16
C ALA A 94 -3.06 13.19 13.14
N ASN A 95 -3.67 13.31 11.96
CA ASN A 95 -5.05 13.76 11.75
C ASN A 95 -6.10 12.65 11.98
N GLN A 96 -5.67 11.44 12.41
CA GLN A 96 -6.52 10.26 12.63
C GLN A 96 -7.13 9.66 11.34
N SER A 97 -6.59 9.96 10.16
CA SER A 97 -6.86 9.18 8.95
C SER A 97 -5.76 8.13 8.72
N ASP A 98 -6.04 7.12 7.89
CA ASP A 98 -5.00 6.19 7.43
C ASP A 98 -4.16 6.83 6.32
N GLY A 99 -2.88 6.46 6.28
CA GLY A 99 -1.92 7.00 5.32
C GLY A 99 -0.98 5.93 4.81
N VAL A 100 -0.71 5.95 3.50
CA VAL A 100 0.28 5.04 2.90
C VAL A 100 1.67 5.65 2.99
N ARG A 101 2.63 4.84 3.44
CA ARG A 101 4.02 5.21 3.66
C ARG A 101 4.98 4.36 2.85
N PHE A 102 6.21 4.82 2.73
CA PHE A 102 7.26 4.18 1.96
C PHE A 102 8.64 4.32 2.60
N VAL A 103 9.47 3.29 2.45
CA VAL A 103 10.89 3.28 2.80
C VAL A 103 11.67 2.46 1.76
N ARG A 104 12.89 2.91 1.46
CA ARG A 104 13.85 2.18 0.62
C ARG A 104 15.10 1.83 1.40
N LEU A 105 15.56 0.61 1.22
CA LEU A 105 16.71 0.03 1.92
C LEU A 105 17.69 -0.56 0.90
N SER A 106 18.97 -0.50 1.20
CA SER A 106 19.99 -1.23 0.45
C SER A 106 19.83 -2.75 0.63
N PRO A 107 20.53 -3.60 -0.16
CA PRO A 107 20.47 -5.04 0.01
C PRO A 107 20.89 -5.51 1.41
N ALA A 108 21.72 -4.71 2.11
CA ALA A 108 22.15 -4.95 3.49
C ALA A 108 21.23 -4.31 4.55
N LEU A 109 20.02 -3.90 4.18
CA LEU A 109 19.02 -3.24 5.02
C LEU A 109 19.47 -1.89 5.61
N GLY A 110 20.38 -1.19 4.92
CA GLY A 110 20.73 0.20 5.24
C GLY A 110 19.71 1.16 4.63
N VAL A 111 19.20 2.13 5.40
CA VAL A 111 18.18 3.08 4.92
C VAL A 111 18.77 3.98 3.83
N LEU A 112 18.13 4.00 2.66
CA LEU A 112 18.48 4.83 1.50
C LEU A 112 17.49 6.00 1.32
N THR A 113 16.20 5.70 1.46
CA THR A 113 15.13 6.69 1.54
C THR A 113 14.40 6.45 2.87
N PRO A 114 14.38 7.43 3.80
CA PRO A 114 13.75 7.24 5.09
C PRO A 114 12.22 7.09 4.98
N PRO A 115 11.57 6.48 5.98
CA PRO A 115 10.11 6.41 6.09
C PRO A 115 9.44 7.77 5.89
N HIS A 116 8.51 7.85 4.94
CA HIS A 116 7.66 9.03 4.72
C HIS A 116 6.34 8.64 4.04
N ARG A 117 5.36 9.54 4.09
CA ARG A 117 4.06 9.38 3.42
C ARG A 117 4.21 9.43 1.90
N LEU A 118 3.43 8.64 1.18
CA LEU A 118 3.31 8.73 -0.27
C LEU A 118 2.57 10.01 -0.69
N GLY A 119 3.04 10.58 -1.80
CA GLY A 119 2.44 11.78 -2.39
C GLY A 119 2.56 13.04 -1.53
N PRO A 120 2.10 14.19 -2.05
CA PRO A 120 1.89 15.37 -1.23
C PRO A 120 0.76 15.14 -0.22
N PRO A 121 0.73 15.86 0.92
CA PRO A 121 -0.42 15.86 1.81
C PRO A 121 -1.70 16.26 1.07
N ASP A 122 -2.80 15.58 1.37
CA ASP A 122 -4.10 15.93 0.82
C ASP A 122 -4.58 17.25 1.43
N ARG A 123 -5.29 18.05 0.63
CA ARG A 123 -5.84 19.34 1.08
C ARG A 123 -7.00 19.18 2.07
N ASP A 124 -7.66 18.02 2.02
CA ASP A 124 -8.80 17.61 2.81
C ASP A 124 -8.46 16.25 3.44
N VAL A 125 -9.05 15.90 4.58
CA VAL A 125 -8.78 14.63 5.25
C VAL A 125 -9.28 13.46 4.39
N SER A 126 -8.43 12.46 4.19
CA SER A 126 -8.71 11.25 3.42
C SER A 126 -8.01 10.05 4.06
N ASP A 127 -8.62 8.87 3.92
CA ASP A 127 -8.03 7.61 4.32
C ASP A 127 -7.38 6.94 3.09
N GLN A 128 -6.09 6.66 3.19
CA GLN A 128 -5.33 5.90 2.20
C GLN A 128 -4.87 4.58 2.79
N PHE A 129 -5.30 3.46 2.21
CA PHE A 129 -5.11 2.12 2.77
C PHE A 129 -4.97 1.07 1.68
N ASP A 130 -4.56 -0.13 2.08
CA ASP A 130 -4.30 -1.27 1.19
C ASP A 130 -3.34 -1.00 0.04
N PRO A 131 -2.09 -0.59 0.35
CA PRO A 131 -1.12 -0.32 -0.69
C PRO A 131 -0.57 -1.59 -1.35
N SER A 132 -0.51 -1.52 -2.66
CA SER A 132 0.29 -2.37 -3.52
C SER A 132 1.48 -1.59 -4.08
N LEU A 133 2.60 -2.29 -4.29
CA LEU A 133 3.86 -1.74 -4.78
C LEU A 133 4.41 -2.63 -5.88
N ALA A 134 4.90 -2.01 -6.96
CA ALA A 134 5.58 -2.69 -8.05
C ALA A 134 6.73 -1.83 -8.60
N VAL A 135 7.72 -2.49 -9.19
CA VAL A 135 8.81 -1.84 -9.92
C VAL A 135 8.62 -2.16 -11.39
N ASP A 136 8.59 -1.13 -12.24
CA ASP A 136 8.70 -1.32 -13.68
C ASP A 136 10.13 -1.70 -14.02
N ALA A 137 10.33 -2.96 -14.41
CA ALA A 137 11.67 -3.49 -14.67
C ALA A 137 12.37 -2.80 -15.87
N SER A 138 11.62 -2.12 -16.76
CA SER A 138 12.19 -1.50 -17.95
C SER A 138 12.99 -0.23 -17.66
N ASP A 139 12.62 0.53 -16.63
CA ASP A 139 13.20 1.83 -16.30
C ASP A 139 13.48 2.03 -14.79
N GLY A 140 13.03 1.12 -13.93
CA GLY A 140 13.17 1.21 -12.48
C GLY A 140 12.14 2.11 -11.80
N THR A 141 11.10 2.56 -12.51
CA THR A 141 10.02 3.37 -11.92
C THR A 141 9.27 2.57 -10.87
N LEU A 142 9.16 3.13 -9.66
CA LEU A 142 8.32 2.59 -8.60
C LEU A 142 6.88 3.04 -8.81
N TRP A 143 5.94 2.11 -8.72
CA TRP A 143 4.52 2.34 -8.78
C TRP A 143 3.88 1.91 -7.47
N ALA A 144 3.08 2.78 -6.88
CA ALA A 144 2.27 2.47 -5.71
C ALA A 144 0.81 2.76 -6.02
N CYS A 145 -0.07 1.83 -5.68
CA CYS A 145 -1.51 2.02 -5.80
C CYS A 145 -2.20 1.56 -4.53
N TYR A 146 -3.29 2.23 -4.18
CA TYR A 146 -3.99 2.06 -2.91
C TYR A 146 -5.46 2.49 -3.08
N MET A 147 -6.27 2.23 -2.07
CA MET A 147 -7.62 2.80 -1.98
C MET A 147 -7.55 4.16 -1.29
N ASP A 148 -8.30 5.14 -1.80
CA ASP A 148 -8.24 6.53 -1.33
C ASP A 148 -9.64 7.15 -1.26
N THR A 149 -10.02 7.69 -0.10
CA THR A 149 -11.29 8.41 0.09
C THR A 149 -11.22 9.89 -0.29
N PHE A 150 -10.09 10.37 -0.81
CA PHE A 150 -9.91 11.78 -1.16
C PHE A 150 -10.99 12.27 -2.12
N GLY A 151 -11.67 13.35 -1.72
CA GLY A 151 -12.78 13.95 -2.45
C GLY A 151 -14.17 13.55 -1.96
N ASP A 152 -14.28 12.58 -1.03
CA ASP A 152 -15.52 12.32 -0.29
C ASP A 152 -15.44 12.93 1.13
N PRO A 153 -16.22 13.98 1.44
CA PRO A 153 -16.24 14.61 2.76
C PRO A 153 -16.63 13.67 3.92
N TYR A 154 -17.35 12.58 3.63
CA TYR A 154 -17.75 11.59 4.63
C TYR A 154 -16.78 10.41 4.72
N ARG A 155 -15.88 10.28 3.74
CA ARG A 155 -14.90 9.19 3.61
C ARG A 155 -15.53 7.80 3.54
N HIS A 156 -16.75 7.67 3.03
CA HIS A 156 -17.42 6.38 2.81
C HIS A 156 -17.06 5.76 1.45
N GLU A 157 -16.84 6.60 0.45
CA GLU A 157 -16.42 6.19 -0.89
C GLU A 157 -14.89 6.20 -1.00
N ALA A 158 -14.30 5.10 -1.48
CA ALA A 158 -12.88 5.06 -1.84
C ALA A 158 -12.66 4.67 -3.30
N TRP A 159 -11.73 5.38 -3.94
CA TRP A 159 -11.32 5.12 -5.31
C TRP A 159 -9.98 4.38 -5.34
N PRO A 160 -9.82 3.40 -6.25
CA PRO A 160 -8.51 2.88 -6.57
C PRO A 160 -7.67 4.03 -7.16
N THR A 161 -6.49 4.25 -6.59
CA THR A 161 -5.65 5.42 -6.86
C THR A 161 -4.20 4.98 -7.03
N CYS A 162 -3.48 5.58 -7.99
CA CYS A 162 -2.08 5.25 -8.26
C CYS A 162 -1.19 6.49 -8.29
N THR A 163 0.06 6.31 -7.90
CA THR A 163 1.17 7.26 -8.03
C THR A 163 2.45 6.53 -8.44
N ALA A 164 3.46 7.28 -8.88
CA ALA A 164 4.76 6.72 -9.27
C ALA A 164 5.93 7.60 -8.83
N SER A 165 7.11 6.99 -8.73
CA SER A 165 8.38 7.63 -8.41
C SER A 165 9.50 7.14 -9.34
N ARG A 166 10.23 8.10 -9.92
CA ARG A 166 11.41 7.86 -10.77
C ARG A 166 12.74 8.09 -10.04
N ASN A 167 12.71 8.37 -8.73
CA ASN A 167 13.88 8.76 -7.97
C ASN A 167 14.05 7.96 -6.67
N GLY A 168 13.73 6.67 -6.72
CA GLY A 168 13.86 5.75 -5.60
C GLY A 168 12.93 6.08 -4.44
N GLY A 169 11.73 6.56 -4.77
CA GLY A 169 10.68 6.88 -3.81
C GLY A 169 10.95 8.15 -3.01
N ARG A 170 11.92 9.00 -3.38
CA ARG A 170 12.19 10.26 -2.66
C ARG A 170 11.06 11.28 -2.85
N THR A 171 10.46 11.29 -4.02
CA THR A 171 9.26 12.07 -4.33
C THR A 171 8.33 11.24 -5.20
N TRP A 172 7.04 11.48 -5.06
CA TRP A 172 5.98 10.79 -5.77
C TRP A 172 5.16 11.79 -6.59
N ALA A 173 4.66 11.33 -7.73
CA ALA A 173 3.75 12.13 -8.55
C ALA A 173 2.44 12.43 -7.80
N VAL A 174 1.70 13.43 -8.26
CA VAL A 174 0.32 13.65 -7.79
C VAL A 174 -0.50 12.40 -8.13
N PRO A 175 -1.18 11.77 -7.16
CA PRO A 175 -1.95 10.56 -7.40
C PRO A 175 -3.10 10.80 -8.38
N VAL A 176 -3.48 9.76 -9.11
CA VAL A 176 -4.63 9.76 -10.03
C VAL A 176 -5.57 8.61 -9.72
N ARG A 177 -6.87 8.88 -9.80
CA ARG A 177 -7.89 7.82 -9.73
C ARG A 177 -7.78 6.91 -10.95
N VAL A 178 -7.88 5.61 -10.71
CA VAL A 178 -7.79 4.55 -11.71
C VAL A 178 -9.17 4.23 -12.31
N ALA A 179 -10.23 4.57 -11.59
CA ALA A 179 -11.62 4.34 -11.98
C ALA A 179 -12.49 5.57 -11.71
N ASP A 180 -13.55 5.71 -12.51
CA ASP A 180 -14.54 6.80 -12.38
C ASP A 180 -15.60 6.51 -11.29
N ARG A 181 -15.62 5.29 -10.77
CA ARG A 181 -16.54 4.84 -9.72
C ARG A 181 -15.76 4.41 -8.49
N ALA A 182 -16.25 4.80 -7.33
CA ALA A 182 -15.73 4.37 -6.05
C ALA A 182 -16.33 3.02 -5.64
N SER A 183 -15.66 2.38 -4.69
CA SER A 183 -16.25 1.37 -3.83
C SER A 183 -16.84 2.03 -2.57
N ASP A 184 -17.96 1.51 -2.06
CA ASP A 184 -18.64 1.96 -0.83
C ASP A 184 -19.10 0.71 -0.03
N GLU A 185 -18.45 0.41 1.10
CA GLU A 185 -18.82 -0.70 1.99
C GLU A 185 -19.76 -0.27 3.13
N THR A 186 -20.28 0.95 3.09
CA THR A 186 -21.36 1.37 3.98
C THR A 186 -22.74 0.89 3.50
N GLN A 187 -22.82 0.43 2.24
CA GLN A 187 -24.02 -0.11 1.62
C GLN A 187 -24.61 -1.31 2.39
N THR A 188 -25.93 -1.50 2.30
CA THR A 188 -26.62 -2.55 3.09
C THR A 188 -26.14 -3.97 2.75
N ALA A 189 -25.78 -4.23 1.50
CA ALA A 189 -25.30 -5.54 1.03
C ALA A 189 -23.79 -5.76 1.24
N ALA A 190 -23.08 -4.80 1.84
CA ALA A 190 -21.63 -4.81 2.06
C ALA A 190 -21.19 -6.02 2.87
N GLN A 191 -20.12 -6.67 2.41
CA GLN A 191 -19.48 -7.72 3.19
C GLN A 191 -18.65 -7.09 4.29
N LEU A 192 -18.71 -7.70 5.47
CA LEU A 192 -18.09 -7.16 6.67
C LEU A 192 -16.55 -7.09 6.61
N ARG A 193 -15.92 -7.87 5.74
CA ARG A 193 -14.47 -8.05 5.63
C ARG A 193 -13.96 -8.10 4.18
N GLY A 194 -14.71 -7.54 3.23
CA GLY A 194 -14.40 -7.63 1.79
C GLY A 194 -13.40 -6.59 1.29
N TYR A 195 -13.27 -5.46 1.99
CA TYR A 195 -12.74 -4.26 1.38
C TYR A 195 -11.24 -4.28 1.07
N GLY A 196 -10.90 -3.56 0.00
CA GLY A 196 -9.58 -2.94 -0.17
C GLY A 196 -8.49 -3.83 -0.74
N SER A 197 -8.76 -5.08 -1.11
CA SER A 197 -7.70 -5.96 -1.62
C SER A 197 -7.16 -5.49 -2.98
N THR A 198 -6.00 -4.83 -3.00
CA THR A 198 -5.31 -4.41 -4.22
C THR A 198 -4.18 -5.38 -4.62
N ALA A 199 -3.91 -5.48 -5.92
CA ALA A 199 -2.63 -6.01 -6.41
C ALA A 199 -2.15 -5.28 -7.66
N LEU A 200 -0.84 -5.17 -7.81
CA LEU A 200 -0.22 -4.32 -8.82
C LEU A 200 0.91 -5.05 -9.54
N VAL A 201 0.95 -4.87 -10.86
CA VAL A 201 2.14 -5.12 -11.68
C VAL A 201 2.40 -3.89 -12.54
N ALA A 202 3.67 -3.61 -12.88
CA ALA A 202 4.04 -2.51 -13.75
C ALA A 202 5.01 -2.98 -14.83
N ALA A 203 4.78 -2.54 -16.06
CA ALA A 203 5.66 -2.85 -17.19
C ALA A 203 5.54 -1.80 -18.31
N ASN A 204 6.68 -1.41 -18.87
CA ASN A 204 6.79 -0.53 -20.03
C ASN A 204 6.03 0.81 -19.88
N GLY A 205 6.15 1.43 -18.72
CA GLY A 205 5.52 2.71 -18.38
C GLY A 205 4.02 2.60 -18.07
N VAL A 206 3.51 1.40 -17.78
CA VAL A 206 2.10 1.17 -17.47
C VAL A 206 1.96 0.35 -16.19
N ALA A 207 1.23 0.88 -15.22
CA ALA A 207 0.74 0.13 -14.07
C ALA A 207 -0.56 -0.60 -14.43
N HIS A 208 -0.70 -1.85 -14.01
CA HIS A 208 -1.93 -2.63 -14.09
C HIS A 208 -2.36 -2.98 -12.67
N LEU A 209 -3.42 -2.31 -12.22
CA LEU A 209 -3.99 -2.49 -10.89
C LEU A 209 -5.21 -3.41 -10.98
N MET A 210 -5.28 -4.38 -10.07
CA MET A 210 -6.52 -5.09 -9.74
C MET A 210 -6.98 -4.73 -8.33
N TRP A 211 -8.29 -4.70 -8.12
CA TRP A 211 -8.90 -4.42 -6.81
C TRP A 211 -10.27 -5.08 -6.67
N THR A 212 -10.70 -5.32 -5.42
CA THR A 212 -12.09 -5.69 -5.11
C THR A 212 -12.96 -4.45 -4.99
N ASP A 213 -14.20 -4.53 -5.47
CA ASP A 213 -15.06 -3.34 -5.61
C ASP A 213 -16.55 -3.65 -5.44
N THR A 214 -17.24 -2.70 -4.81
CA THR A 214 -18.65 -2.80 -4.44
C THR A 214 -19.58 -1.87 -5.23
N ARG A 215 -19.12 -1.27 -6.33
CA ARG A 215 -19.93 -0.34 -7.15
C ARG A 215 -21.24 -0.93 -7.68
N ASN A 216 -21.32 -2.26 -7.83
CA ASN A 216 -22.48 -2.99 -8.37
C ASN A 216 -22.99 -4.07 -7.40
N LEU A 217 -22.81 -3.85 -6.10
CA LEU A 217 -22.94 -4.86 -5.07
C LEU A 217 -24.30 -5.58 -5.04
N VAL A 218 -25.39 -4.85 -5.28
CA VAL A 218 -26.75 -5.43 -5.27
C VAL A 218 -26.97 -6.42 -6.42
N GLU A 219 -26.38 -6.14 -7.58
CA GLU A 219 -26.61 -6.93 -8.80
C GLU A 219 -25.56 -8.04 -8.97
N MET A 220 -24.32 -7.77 -8.57
CA MET A 220 -23.16 -8.61 -8.88
C MET A 220 -22.43 -9.15 -7.66
N SER A 221 -22.80 -8.75 -6.44
CA SER A 221 -21.93 -8.91 -5.25
C SER A 221 -20.62 -8.12 -5.41
N GLU A 222 -19.65 -8.37 -4.52
CA GLU A 222 -18.32 -7.79 -4.62
C GLU A 222 -17.53 -8.51 -5.72
N GLU A 223 -16.91 -7.74 -6.61
CA GLU A 223 -16.26 -8.26 -7.82
C GLU A 223 -14.83 -7.75 -7.95
N ILE A 224 -14.02 -8.43 -8.76
CA ILE A 224 -12.65 -8.03 -9.06
C ILE A 224 -12.64 -7.21 -10.34
N TYR A 225 -12.03 -6.02 -10.28
CA TYR A 225 -11.82 -5.16 -11.43
C TYR A 225 -10.33 -5.02 -11.72
N VAL A 226 -10.02 -4.73 -12.99
CA VAL A 226 -8.66 -4.42 -13.44
C VAL A 226 -8.69 -3.18 -14.32
N SER A 227 -7.65 -2.36 -14.22
CA SER A 227 -7.45 -1.20 -15.09
C SER A 227 -5.96 -0.91 -15.20
N SER A 228 -5.62 -0.09 -16.19
CA SER A 228 -4.24 0.28 -16.47
C SER A 228 -4.05 1.78 -16.43
N VAL A 229 -2.97 2.21 -15.77
CA VAL A 229 -2.58 3.62 -15.65
C VAL A 229 -1.25 3.81 -16.39
N PRO A 230 -1.24 4.48 -17.56
CA PRO A 230 0.02 4.85 -18.20
C PRO A 230 0.67 5.97 -17.40
N GLU A 231 1.99 5.95 -17.25
CA GLU A 231 2.73 6.96 -16.49
C GLU A 231 2.47 8.39 -16.98
N GLY A 232 2.21 8.54 -18.28
CA GLY A 232 1.83 9.82 -18.87
C GLY A 232 0.55 10.45 -18.32
N SER A 233 -0.30 9.70 -17.62
CA SER A 233 -1.48 10.25 -16.93
C SER A 233 -1.09 11.00 -15.66
N LEU A 234 -0.06 10.54 -14.93
CA LEU A 234 0.45 11.17 -13.72
C LEU A 234 1.09 12.55 -14.00
N LEU A 235 1.61 12.73 -15.21
CA LEU A 235 2.19 14.00 -15.66
C LEU A 235 1.14 15.07 -16.01
N ARG A 236 -0.13 14.68 -16.18
CA ARG A 236 -1.19 15.57 -16.67
C ARG A 236 -2.07 16.16 -15.58
N GLY A 237 -1.94 15.71 -14.32
CA GLY A 237 -2.78 16.14 -13.20
C GLY A 237 -4.27 15.80 -13.42
N PRO A 238 -5.12 15.87 -12.37
CA PRO A 238 -6.53 15.60 -12.53
C PRO A 238 -7.16 16.63 -13.48
N ARG A 239 -7.87 16.15 -14.51
CA ARG A 239 -8.81 17.00 -15.24
C ARG A 239 -9.94 17.34 -14.29
N SER A 240 -10.03 18.61 -13.89
CA SER A 240 -11.20 19.16 -13.23
C SER A 240 -12.43 18.94 -14.13
N GLY A 241 -13.30 18.02 -13.73
CA GLY A 241 -14.66 17.86 -14.23
C GLY A 241 -15.64 18.26 -13.15
#